data_AF-A0A8J6JJ14-F1
#
_entry.id   AF-A0A8J6JJ14-F1
#
_cell.length_a   1.000
_cell.length_b   1.000
_cell.length_c   1.000
_cell.angle_alpha   90.00
_cell.angle_beta   90.00
_cell.angle_gamma   90.00
#
_symmetry.space_group_name_H-M   'P 1'
#
loop_
_entity.id
_entity.type
_entity.pdbx_description
1 polymer ?
#
loop_
_entity_poly.entity_id
_entity_poly.type
_entity_poly.pdbx_seq_one_letter_code
_entity_poly.pdbx_strand_id
1 'polypeptide(L)'
;MKNTINFNLLTPAIFAVGEANNCDLGVAADRCMQNIREGREVNAMAELPIAHQVDWPRIGKAYSAMDEAERKAANDGLNAWLRTMRGNYKALCALWAAKDYDAMVKLMEGASDPGPISGDKPGKRDA
;
A
#
# COMPACT_ATOMS: atom_id res chain seq x y z
N MET A 1 17.90 -12.03 5.40
CA MET A 1 17.05 -10.82 5.26
C MET A 1 15.64 -11.24 5.59
N LYS A 2 14.93 -10.52 6.46
CA LYS A 2 13.49 -10.77 6.65
C LYS A 2 12.80 -10.46 5.32
N ASN A 3 11.99 -11.38 4.81
CA ASN A 3 11.20 -11.10 3.61
C ASN A 3 10.13 -10.10 4.01
N THR A 4 10.30 -8.82 3.65
CA THR A 4 9.34 -7.77 3.98
C THR A 4 8.89 -7.10 2.70
N ILE A 5 7.58 -7.06 2.50
CA ILE A 5 6.97 -6.36 1.37
C ILE A 5 7.13 -4.86 1.59
N ASN A 6 7.72 -4.16 0.62
CA ASN A 6 7.85 -2.71 0.65
C ASN A 6 6.64 -2.07 -0.06
N PHE A 7 5.66 -1.59 0.71
CA PHE A 7 4.46 -0.94 0.17
C PHE A 7 4.73 0.44 -0.44
N ASN A 8 5.83 1.11 -0.10
CA ASN A 8 6.19 2.38 -0.72
C ASN A 8 6.50 2.19 -2.21
N LEU A 9 7.23 1.12 -2.57
CA LEU A 9 7.48 0.72 -3.96
C LEU A 9 6.18 0.32 -4.69
N LEU A 10 5.19 -0.21 -3.96
CA LEU A 10 3.90 -0.61 -4.51
C LEU A 10 2.90 0.55 -4.61
N THR A 11 3.27 1.78 -4.27
CA THR A 11 2.36 2.94 -4.32
C THR A 11 1.70 3.12 -5.70
N PRO A 12 2.41 3.08 -6.84
CA PRO A 12 1.77 3.16 -8.16
C PRO A 12 0.83 1.98 -8.41
N ALA A 13 1.19 0.78 -7.97
CA ALA A 13 0.36 -0.41 -8.15
C ALA A 13 -0.96 -0.32 -7.37
N ILE A 14 -0.94 0.22 -6.14
CA ILE A 14 -2.15 0.43 -5.34
C ILE A 14 -3.07 1.47 -6.02
N PHE A 15 -2.51 2.55 -6.58
CA PHE A 15 -3.29 3.53 -7.35
C PHE A 15 -3.88 2.91 -8.62
N ALA A 16 -3.11 2.10 -9.34
CA ALA A 16 -3.59 1.39 -10.53
C ALA A 16 -4.74 0.42 -10.22
N VAL A 17 -4.71 -0.27 -9.07
CA VAL A 17 -5.84 -1.06 -8.57
C VAL A 17 -7.04 -0.14 -8.30
N GLY A 18 -6.83 0.99 -7.62
CA GLY A 18 -7.87 1.96 -7.30
C GLY A 18 -8.60 2.46 -8.54
N GLU A 19 -7.84 2.83 -9.58
CA GLU A 19 -8.37 3.31 -10.86
C GLU A 19 -9.16 2.22 -11.60
N ALA A 20 -8.57 1.03 -11.81
CA ALA A 20 -9.23 -0.05 -12.55
C ALA A 20 -10.49 -0.60 -11.87
N ASN A 21 -10.57 -0.51 -10.54
CA ASN A 21 -11.71 -0.99 -9.76
C ASN A 21 -12.64 0.13 -9.28
N ASN A 22 -12.38 1.39 -9.65
CA ASN A 22 -13.12 2.57 -9.22
C ASN A 22 -13.41 2.59 -7.70
N CYS A 23 -12.36 2.46 -6.89
CA CYS A 23 -12.47 2.38 -5.44
C CYS A 23 -11.48 3.30 -4.72
N ASP A 24 -11.76 3.61 -3.45
CA ASP A 24 -10.85 4.40 -2.63
C ASP A 24 -9.53 3.65 -2.36
N LEU A 25 -8.48 4.39 -2.01
CA LEU A 25 -7.15 3.82 -1.82
C LEU A 25 -7.02 2.88 -0.61
N GLY A 26 -7.95 2.93 0.35
CA GLY A 26 -8.01 1.95 1.43
C GLY A 26 -8.41 0.58 0.89
N VAL A 27 -9.52 0.55 0.14
CA VAL A 27 -9.98 -0.67 -0.55
C VAL A 27 -8.97 -1.14 -1.60
N ALA A 28 -8.37 -0.22 -2.34
CA ALA A 28 -7.35 -0.56 -3.34
C ALA A 28 -6.11 -1.22 -2.69
N ALA A 29 -5.71 -0.77 -1.50
CA ALA A 29 -4.60 -1.34 -0.76
C ALA A 29 -4.91 -2.79 -0.30
N ASP A 30 -6.12 -3.04 0.20
CA ASP A 30 -6.59 -4.39 0.55
C ASP A 30 -6.64 -5.32 -0.66
N ARG A 31 -7.12 -4.82 -1.81
CA ARG A 31 -7.14 -5.55 -3.08
C ARG A 31 -5.74 -5.85 -3.61
N CYS A 32 -4.82 -4.90 -3.50
CA CYS A 32 -3.41 -5.11 -3.83
C CYS A 32 -2.79 -6.18 -2.93
N MET A 33 -3.09 -6.15 -1.62
CA MET A 33 -2.67 -7.21 -0.69
C MET A 33 -3.25 -8.58 -1.07
N GLN A 34 -4.47 -8.63 -1.60
CA GLN A 34 -5.04 -9.87 -2.13
C GLN A 34 -4.27 -10.37 -3.38
N ASN A 35 -3.89 -9.50 -4.32
CA ASN A 35 -3.04 -9.88 -5.45
C ASN A 35 -1.71 -10.49 -4.99
N ILE A 36 -1.10 -9.92 -3.94
CA ILE A 36 0.11 -10.47 -3.31
C ILE A 36 -0.16 -11.86 -2.74
N ARG A 37 -1.23 -12.03 -1.95
CA ARG A 37 -1.57 -13.32 -1.32
C ARG A 37 -1.80 -14.42 -2.37
N GLU A 38 -2.43 -14.08 -3.47
CA GLU A 38 -2.74 -15.00 -4.58
C GLU A 38 -1.56 -15.20 -5.54
N GLY A 39 -0.52 -14.36 -5.46
CA GLY A 39 0.62 -14.38 -6.37
C GLY A 39 0.25 -14.11 -7.83
N ARG A 40 -0.88 -13.46 -8.08
CA ARG A 40 -1.39 -13.10 -9.41
C ARG A 40 -2.35 -11.91 -9.32
N GLU A 41 -2.61 -11.27 -10.45
CA GLU A 41 -3.59 -10.20 -10.55
C GLU A 41 -5.03 -10.76 -10.49
N VAL A 42 -5.58 -10.88 -9.28
CA VAL A 42 -7.01 -11.24 -9.08
C VAL A 42 -7.93 -10.02 -9.08
N ASN A 43 -7.38 -8.87 -8.67
CA ASN A 43 -7.99 -7.56 -8.80
C ASN A 43 -7.25 -6.80 -9.89
N ALA A 44 -8.01 -6.33 -10.89
CA ALA A 44 -7.46 -5.67 -12.07
C ALA A 44 -6.62 -4.45 -11.72
N MET A 45 -5.65 -4.13 -12.58
CA MET A 45 -4.86 -2.90 -12.50
C MET A 45 -4.92 -2.10 -13.80
N ALA A 46 -4.91 -0.77 -13.65
CA ALA A 46 -4.61 0.10 -14.77
C ALA A 46 -3.17 -0.16 -15.26
N GLU A 47 -2.92 0.05 -16.54
CA GLU A 47 -1.62 -0.21 -17.14
C GLU A 47 -0.53 0.68 -16.52
N LEU A 48 0.59 0.07 -16.15
CA LEU A 48 1.78 0.76 -15.64
C LEU A 48 3.00 0.48 -16.52
N PRO A 49 3.94 1.44 -16.61
CA PRO A 49 5.24 1.20 -17.23
C PRO A 49 5.95 0.02 -16.57
N ILE A 50 6.79 -0.69 -17.34
CA ILE A 50 7.52 -1.90 -16.91
C ILE A 50 8.24 -1.70 -15.56
N ALA A 51 8.80 -0.50 -15.31
CA ALA A 51 9.50 -0.18 -14.07
C ALA A 51 8.61 -0.24 -12.80
N HIS A 52 7.29 -0.13 -12.94
CA HIS A 52 6.31 -0.16 -11.85
C HIS A 52 5.34 -1.34 -11.93
N GLN A 53 5.54 -2.25 -12.88
CA GLN A 53 4.81 -3.51 -12.90
C GLN A 53 5.26 -4.39 -11.73
N VAL A 54 4.32 -5.17 -11.20
CA VAL A 54 4.59 -6.05 -10.05
C VAL A 54 4.77 -7.48 -10.54
N ASP A 55 5.88 -8.09 -10.16
CA ASP A 55 6.09 -9.53 -10.33
C ASP A 55 5.27 -10.30 -9.29
N TRP A 56 3.98 -10.49 -9.59
CA TRP A 56 3.03 -11.17 -8.72
C TRP A 56 3.47 -12.58 -8.32
N PRO A 57 3.93 -13.45 -9.26
CA PRO A 57 4.37 -14.79 -8.90
C PRO A 57 5.53 -14.78 -7.90
N ARG A 58 6.49 -13.86 -8.07
CA ARG A 58 7.62 -13.73 -7.16
C ARG A 58 7.20 -13.22 -5.78
N ILE A 59 6.43 -12.14 -5.72
CA ILE A 59 6.02 -11.55 -4.43
C ILE A 59 5.04 -12.48 -3.67
N GLY A 60 4.16 -13.19 -4.39
CA GLY A 60 3.26 -14.17 -3.77
C GLY A 60 3.95 -15.42 -3.28
N LYS A 61 4.97 -15.91 -3.99
CA LYS A 61 5.86 -16.98 -3.49
C LYS A 61 6.59 -16.52 -2.23
N ALA A 62 7.10 -15.29 -2.21
CA ALA A 62 7.76 -14.73 -1.04
C ALA A 62 6.80 -14.60 0.15
N TYR A 63 5.57 -14.12 -0.07
CA TYR A 63 4.54 -14.01 0.98
C TYR A 63 4.09 -15.38 1.51
N SER A 64 3.90 -16.37 0.62
CA SER A 64 3.52 -17.72 1.02
C SER A 64 4.57 -18.40 1.91
N ALA A 65 5.85 -18.09 1.67
CA ALA A 65 6.97 -18.58 2.46
C ALA A 65 7.12 -17.88 3.82
N MET A 66 6.41 -16.77 4.06
CA MET A 66 6.45 -16.05 5.34
C MET A 66 5.78 -16.84 6.46
N ASP A 67 6.39 -16.81 7.64
CA ASP A 67 5.75 -17.27 8.88
C ASP A 67 4.67 -16.27 9.37
N GLU A 68 4.01 -16.59 10.49
CA GLU A 68 2.96 -15.74 11.05
C GLU A 68 3.48 -14.34 11.46
N ALA A 69 4.68 -14.28 12.04
CA ALA A 69 5.26 -13.02 12.50
C ALA A 69 5.66 -12.12 11.31
N GLU A 70 6.18 -12.72 10.24
CA GLU A 70 6.51 -12.03 8.99
C GLU A 70 5.25 -11.55 8.26
N ARG A 71 4.17 -12.35 8.21
CA ARG A 71 2.88 -11.92 7.66
C ARG A 71 2.26 -10.80 8.49
N LYS A 72 2.39 -10.86 9.83
CA LYS A 72 1.98 -9.75 10.70
C LYS A 72 2.77 -8.49 10.38
N ALA A 73 4.09 -8.59 10.22
CA ALA A 73 4.92 -7.45 9.84
C ALA A 73 4.56 -6.87 8.46
N ALA A 74 4.17 -7.70 7.49
CA ALA A 74 3.65 -7.23 6.22
C ALA A 74 2.34 -6.44 6.38
N ASN A 75 1.38 -6.94 7.18
CA ASN A 75 0.14 -6.21 7.47
C ASN A 75 0.41 -4.90 8.25
N ASP A 76 1.35 -4.91 9.19
CA ASP A 76 1.78 -3.69 9.91
C ASP A 76 2.39 -2.67 8.94
N GLY A 77 3.16 -3.13 7.95
CA GLY A 77 3.71 -2.31 6.87
C GLY A 77 2.63 -1.68 5.99
N LEU A 78 1.59 -2.44 5.61
CA LEU A 78 0.43 -1.91 4.89
C LEU A 78 -0.29 -0.82 5.70
N ASN A 79 -0.46 -1.04 7.01
CA ASN A 79 -1.06 -0.07 7.91
C ASN A 79 -0.22 1.21 8.04
N ALA A 80 1.11 1.10 8.10
CA ALA A 80 2.01 2.25 8.09
C ALA A 80 1.94 3.03 6.77
N TRP A 81 1.89 2.32 5.64
CA TRP A 81 1.68 2.93 4.32
C TRP A 81 0.36 3.69 4.27
N LEU A 82 -0.75 3.12 4.75
CA LEU A 82 -2.07 3.78 4.76
C LEU A 82 -2.05 5.10 5.53
N ARG A 83 -1.37 5.15 6.68
CA ARG A 83 -1.24 6.38 7.47
C ARG A 83 -0.40 7.43 6.76
N THR A 84 0.73 7.02 6.21
CA THR A 84 1.65 7.88 5.44
C THR A 84 0.96 8.43 4.18
N MET A 85 0.22 7.59 3.46
CA MET A 85 -0.52 7.94 2.26
C MET A 85 -1.59 8.99 2.56
N ARG A 86 -2.33 8.86 3.68
CA ARG A 86 -3.35 9.84 4.08
C ARG A 86 -2.76 11.24 4.25
N GLY A 87 -1.56 11.36 4.84
CA GLY A 87 -0.85 12.64 4.97
C GLY A 87 -0.37 13.21 3.64
N ASN A 88 -0.11 12.36 2.65
CA ASN A 88 0.44 12.73 1.34
C ASN A 88 -0.59 12.66 0.20
N TYR A 89 -1.87 12.42 0.51
CA TYR A 89 -2.89 12.03 -0.48
C TYR A 89 -2.98 13.01 -1.65
N LYS A 90 -3.08 14.31 -1.37
CA LYS A 90 -3.18 15.34 -2.43
C LYS A 90 -1.96 15.37 -3.35
N ALA A 91 -0.76 15.23 -2.78
CA ALA A 91 0.47 15.20 -3.57
C ALA A 91 0.54 13.93 -4.42
N LEU A 92 0.20 12.77 -3.86
CA LEU A 92 0.15 11.52 -4.61
C LEU A 92 -0.86 11.55 -5.75
N CYS A 93 -2.06 12.11 -5.55
CA CYS A 93 -3.04 12.29 -6.63
C CYS A 93 -2.51 13.19 -7.75
N ALA A 94 -1.81 14.27 -7.41
CA ALA A 94 -1.21 15.15 -8.41
C ALA A 94 -0.10 14.43 -9.21
N LEU A 95 0.75 13.66 -8.54
CA LEU A 95 1.80 12.87 -9.18
C LEU A 95 1.24 11.74 -10.04
N TRP A 96 0.17 11.06 -9.58
CA TRP A 96 -0.56 10.07 -10.37
C TRP A 96 -1.13 10.67 -11.65
N ALA A 97 -1.79 11.82 -11.57
CA ALA A 97 -2.33 12.53 -12.73
C ALA A 97 -1.22 12.97 -13.70
N ALA A 98 -0.04 13.32 -13.17
CA ALA A 98 1.15 13.63 -13.96
C ALA A 98 1.88 12.39 -14.52
N LYS A 99 1.46 11.17 -14.13
CA LYS A 99 2.14 9.89 -14.40
C LYS A 99 3.58 9.84 -13.91
N ASP A 100 3.90 10.59 -12.86
CA ASP A 100 5.23 10.60 -12.22
C ASP A 100 5.29 9.56 -11.09
N TYR A 101 5.31 8.29 -11.50
CA TYR A 101 5.28 7.14 -10.60
C TYR A 101 6.55 7.00 -9.75
N ASP A 102 7.71 7.41 -10.29
CA ASP A 102 8.97 7.47 -9.53
C ASP A 102 8.89 8.49 -8.40
N ALA A 103 8.31 9.67 -8.65
CA ALA A 103 8.10 10.65 -7.59
C ALA A 103 7.09 10.17 -6.55
N MET A 104 6.08 9.38 -6.92
CA MET A 104 5.16 8.76 -5.94
C MET A 104 5.91 7.84 -4.97
N VAL A 105 6.78 7.00 -5.51
CA VAL A 105 7.62 6.10 -4.72
C VAL A 105 8.56 6.91 -3.82
N LYS A 106 9.30 7.86 -4.38
CA LYS A 106 10.24 8.71 -3.62
C LYS A 106 9.54 9.49 -2.51
N LEU A 107 8.35 10.02 -2.77
CA LEU A 107 7.55 10.72 -1.77
C LEU A 107 7.23 9.81 -0.59
N MET A 108 6.79 8.57 -0.86
CA MET A 108 6.45 7.62 0.20
C MET A 108 7.66 7.05 0.93
N GLU A 109 8.79 6.88 0.26
CA GLU A 109 10.05 6.48 0.91
C GLU A 109 10.65 7.58 1.79
N GLY A 110 10.49 8.86 1.39
CA GLY A 110 10.96 10.01 2.15
C GLY A 110 10.00 10.46 3.26
N ALA A 111 8.73 10.04 3.21
CA ALA A 111 7.74 10.40 4.21
C ALA A 111 7.86 9.54 5.46
N SER A 112 7.70 10.18 6.63
CA SER A 112 7.64 9.47 7.91
C SER A 112 6.20 9.03 8.20
N ASP A 113 6.03 7.80 8.71
CA ASP A 113 4.75 7.34 9.24
C ASP A 113 4.36 8.22 10.44
N PRO A 114 3.22 8.93 10.38
CA PRO A 114 2.78 9.79 11.48
C PRO A 114 2.39 9.01 12.75
N GLY A 115 2.41 7.67 12.69
CA GLY A 115 1.99 6.80 13.78
C GLY A 115 0.47 6.68 13.85
N PRO A 116 -0.05 5.75 14.66
CA PRO A 116 -1.49 5.52 14.79
C PRO A 116 -2.23 6.82 15.11
N ILE A 117 -3.37 7.05 14.46
CA ILE A 117 -4.25 8.15 14.86
C ILE A 117 -4.76 7.81 16.26
N SER A 118 -4.20 8.48 17.27
CA SER A 118 -4.69 8.44 18.64
C SER A 118 -6.11 8.98 18.64
N GLY A 119 -7.10 8.09 18.64
CA GLY A 119 -8.45 8.48 19.02
C GLY A 119 -8.43 8.75 20.52
N ASP A 120 -8.36 10.00 20.93
CA ASP A 120 -8.91 10.38 22.23
C ASP A 120 -10.37 9.94 22.22
N LYS A 121 -10.64 8.78 22.82
CA LYS A 121 -12.01 8.45 23.23
C LYS A 121 -12.40 9.58 24.18
N PRO A 122 -13.53 10.28 23.97
CA PRO A 122 -14.03 11.17 25.00
C PRO A 122 -14.19 10.32 26.25
N GLY A 123 -13.44 10.64 27.30
CA GLY A 123 -13.55 9.96 28.59
C GLY A 123 -15.02 9.90 28.97
N LYS A 124 -15.46 8.75 29.48
CA LYS A 124 -16.70 8.68 30.25
C LYS A 124 -16.65 9.84 31.24
N ARG A 125 -17.57 10.79 31.08
CA ARG A 125 -17.86 11.74 32.15
C ARG A 125 -18.62 10.94 33.19
N ASP A 126 -17.92 10.54 34.25
CA ASP A 126 -18.58 10.15 35.48
C ASP A 126 -19.12 11.45 36.10
N ALA A 127 -20.44 11.59 36.09
CA ALA A 127 -21.21 12.53 36.89
C ALA A 127 -22.51 11.84 37.31
#